data_AF-A0A821PFE2-F1
#
_entry.id   AF-A0A821PFE2-F1
#
_cell.length_a   1.000
_cell.length_b   1.000
_cell.length_c   1.000
_cell.angle_alpha   90.00
_cell.angle_beta   90.00
_cell.angle_gamma   90.00
#
_symmetry.space_group_name_H-M   'P 1'
#
loop_
_entity.id
_entity.type
_entity.pdbx_description
1 polymer ?
#
loop_
_entity_poly.entity_id
_entity_poly.type
_entity_poly.pdbx_seq_one_letter_code
_entity_poly.pdbx_strand_id
1 'polypeptide(L)'
;MDIMLDAGTVVTTSKFQRLFVTHSHSDHSFQIPYMYSPSSPMPLDIYVPNESLQHFNAYLTSAQLLNDHGDEKAIATCAKRYTLHGVLEKQTIELDDSYSVEIINCHHTVPCVGYVF
;
A
#
# COMPACT_ATOMS: atom_id res chain seq x y z
N MET A 1 -5.38 -11.70 -11.80
CA MET A 1 -4.31 -10.98 -11.09
C MET A 1 -4.91 -9.69 -10.56
N ASP A 2 -5.12 -9.60 -9.25
CA ASP A 2 -5.91 -8.55 -8.60
C ASP A 2 -4.97 -7.47 -8.02
N ILE A 3 -4.31 -6.74 -8.92
CA ILE A 3 -3.21 -5.82 -8.59
C ILE A 3 -3.52 -4.39 -9.03
N MET A 4 -3.11 -3.44 -8.19
CA MET A 4 -3.01 -2.02 -8.47
C MET A 4 -1.55 -1.56 -8.38
N LEU A 5 -1.13 -0.69 -9.31
CA LEU A 5 0.15 0.01 -9.25
C LEU A 5 -0.10 1.49 -8.99
N ASP A 6 0.45 1.98 -7.89
CA ASP A 6 0.27 3.32 -7.35
C ASP A 6 -1.19 3.72 -7.04
N ALA A 7 -1.34 4.81 -6.31
CA ALA A 7 -2.59 5.36 -5.85
C ALA A 7 -2.51 6.89 -5.74
N GLY A 8 -1.98 7.56 -6.77
CA GLY A 8 -1.99 9.02 -6.86
C GLY A 8 -3.37 9.60 -7.18
N THR A 9 -4.12 8.88 -8.01
CA THR A 9 -5.50 9.20 -8.39
C THR A 9 -6.31 7.91 -8.50
N VAL A 10 -7.60 7.98 -8.18
CA VAL A 10 -8.49 6.82 -8.31
C VAL A 10 -8.91 6.70 -9.77
N VAL A 11 -8.36 5.70 -10.47
CA VAL A 11 -8.62 5.47 -11.90
C VAL A 11 -9.60 4.33 -12.18
N THR A 12 -10.05 3.61 -11.14
CA THR A 12 -10.91 2.44 -11.33
C THR A 12 -11.81 2.19 -10.13
N THR A 13 -12.94 1.51 -10.40
CA THR A 13 -13.85 0.93 -9.40
C THR A 13 -13.70 -0.58 -9.27
N SER A 14 -12.78 -1.19 -10.03
CA SER A 14 -12.49 -2.63 -9.95
C SER A 14 -11.95 -2.98 -8.56
N LYS A 15 -12.34 -4.16 -8.07
CA LYS A 15 -11.78 -4.70 -6.83
C LYS A 15 -10.37 -5.22 -7.08
N PHE A 16 -9.47 -4.96 -6.14
CA PHE A 16 -8.12 -5.51 -6.10
C PHE A 16 -7.78 -5.86 -4.65
N GLN A 17 -6.74 -6.67 -4.47
CA GLN A 17 -6.31 -7.14 -3.15
C GLN A 17 -4.88 -6.72 -2.82
N ARG A 18 -4.12 -6.29 -3.83
CA ARG A 18 -2.72 -5.92 -3.68
C ARG A 18 -2.45 -4.58 -4.35
N LEU A 19 -1.84 -3.68 -3.61
CA LEU A 19 -1.41 -2.36 -4.05
C LEU A 19 0.11 -2.28 -3.94
N PHE A 20 0.78 -2.03 -5.06
CA PHE A 20 2.23 -1.81 -5.11
C PHE A 20 2.47 -0.32 -5.33
N VAL A 21 3.24 0.33 -4.46
CA VAL A 21 3.50 1.76 -4.53
C VAL A 21 4.98 1.97 -4.83
N THR A 22 5.28 2.60 -5.95
CA THR A 22 6.66 2.77 -6.43
C THR A 22 7.47 3.67 -5.51
N HIS A 23 6.89 4.77 -5.04
CA HIS A 23 7.53 5.73 -4.16
C HIS A 23 6.53 6.63 -3.41
N SER A 24 7.03 7.45 -2.49
CA SER A 24 6.23 8.19 -1.51
C SER A 24 5.67 9.53 -1.96
N HIS A 25 5.93 9.99 -3.19
CA HIS A 25 5.31 11.24 -3.65
C HIS A 25 3.78 11.13 -3.71
N SER A 26 3.11 12.25 -3.51
CA SER A 26 1.65 12.29 -3.37
C SER A 26 0.92 11.93 -4.67
N ASP A 27 1.49 12.22 -5.83
CA ASP A 27 1.01 11.78 -7.14
C ASP A 27 1.13 10.27 -7.37
N HIS A 28 1.66 9.51 -6.41
CA HIS A 28 1.69 8.05 -6.39
C HIS A 28 1.02 7.42 -5.14
N SER A 29 0.74 8.19 -4.08
CA SER A 29 0.34 7.63 -2.79
C SER A 29 -0.85 8.31 -2.10
N PHE A 30 -1.29 9.48 -2.58
CA PHE A 30 -2.25 10.31 -1.86
C PHE A 30 -3.65 9.69 -1.70
N GLN A 31 -4.07 8.82 -2.61
CA GLN A 31 -5.40 8.22 -2.58
C GLN A 31 -5.46 6.88 -1.83
N ILE A 32 -4.35 6.38 -1.27
CA ILE A 32 -4.33 5.09 -0.56
C ILE A 32 -5.43 4.98 0.52
N PRO A 33 -5.73 6.00 1.35
CA PRO A 33 -6.80 5.91 2.35
C PRO A 33 -8.20 5.64 1.78
N TYR A 34 -8.43 5.90 0.49
CA TYR A 34 -9.70 5.64 -0.20
C TYR A 34 -9.75 4.28 -0.90
N MET A 35 -8.65 3.51 -0.88
CA MET A 35 -8.52 2.24 -1.60
C MET A 35 -8.95 1.01 -0.79
N TYR A 36 -9.22 1.17 0.50
CA TYR A 36 -9.65 0.08 1.37
C TYR A 36 -10.88 0.48 2.18
N SER A 37 -11.70 -0.51 2.54
CA SER A 37 -12.93 -0.29 3.31
C SER A 37 -12.95 -1.13 4.59
N PRO A 38 -13.43 -0.58 5.72
CA PRO A 38 -13.73 -1.38 6.92
C PRO A 38 -14.76 -2.49 6.70
N SER A 39 -15.60 -2.37 5.65
CA SER A 39 -16.59 -3.39 5.29
C SER A 39 -16.05 -4.47 4.35
N SER A 40 -14.79 -4.35 3.90
CA SER A 40 -14.17 -5.36 3.05
C SER A 40 -13.92 -6.63 3.88
N PRO A 41 -14.33 -7.82 3.41
CA PRO A 41 -14.02 -9.08 4.10
C PRO A 41 -12.53 -9.45 4.01
N MET A 42 -11.79 -8.81 3.10
CA MET A 42 -10.38 -9.07 2.85
C MET A 42 -9.59 -7.77 3.03
N PRO A 43 -8.53 -7.76 3.88
CA PRO A 43 -7.66 -6.60 4.01
C PRO A 43 -6.85 -6.38 2.72
N LEU A 44 -6.54 -5.12 2.41
CA LEU A 44 -5.68 -4.75 1.29
C LEU A 44 -4.20 -4.97 1.66
N ASP A 45 -3.45 -5.73 0.87
CA ASP A 45 -1.99 -5.78 0.99
C ASP A 45 -1.36 -4.57 0.28
N ILE A 46 -0.58 -3.78 1.00
CA ILE A 46 0.08 -2.58 0.48
C ILE A 46 1.59 -2.76 0.57
N TYR A 47 2.27 -2.75 -0.57
CA TYR A 47 3.71 -2.88 -0.68
C TYR A 47 4.33 -1.52 -0.98
N VAL A 48 5.30 -1.10 -0.16
CA VAL A 48 5.95 0.22 -0.24
C VAL A 48 7.46 0.10 -0.05
N PRO A 49 8.28 1.04 -0.52
CA PRO A 49 9.72 1.04 -0.23
C PRO A 49 9.96 0.96 1.28
N ASN A 50 10.80 0.03 1.73
CA ASN A 50 11.01 -0.24 3.16
C ASN A 50 11.46 1.01 3.94
N GLU A 51 12.29 1.87 3.33
CA GLU A 51 12.76 3.12 3.91
C GLU A 51 11.63 4.13 4.17
N SER A 52 10.53 4.01 3.40
CA SER A 52 9.35 4.87 3.54
C SER A 52 8.26 4.26 4.44
N LEU A 53 8.44 3.03 4.94
CA LEU A 53 7.42 2.27 5.65
C LEU A 53 6.80 3.05 6.83
N GLN A 54 7.65 3.70 7.64
CA GLN A 54 7.20 4.51 8.77
C GLN A 54 6.34 5.72 8.36
N HIS A 55 6.64 6.35 7.22
CA HIS A 55 5.90 7.51 6.72
C HIS A 55 4.52 7.09 6.22
N PHE A 56 4.45 5.97 5.49
CA PHE A 56 3.17 5.36 5.11
C PHE A 56 2.36 4.97 6.34
N ASN A 57 2.97 4.32 7.34
CA ASN A 57 2.26 3.93 8.55
C ASN A 57 1.68 5.15 9.29
N ALA A 58 2.47 6.21 9.45
CA ALA A 58 2.02 7.45 10.09
C ALA A 58 0.90 8.14 9.28
N TYR A 59 1.04 8.21 7.96
CA TYR A 59 0.05 8.81 7.07
C TYR A 59 -1.30 8.07 7.12
N LEU A 60 -1.27 6.73 6.93
CA LEU A 60 -2.50 5.92 6.92
C LEU A 60 -3.17 5.92 8.29
N THR A 61 -2.40 5.83 9.38
CA THR A 61 -2.94 5.93 10.75
C THR A 61 -3.59 7.29 10.97
N SER A 62 -2.94 8.38 10.57
CA SER A 62 -3.49 9.74 10.72
C SER A 62 -4.78 9.91 9.91
N ALA A 63 -4.82 9.39 8.69
CA ALA A 63 -6.03 9.39 7.87
C ALA A 63 -7.17 8.63 8.57
N GLN A 64 -6.90 7.48 9.19
CA GLN A 64 -7.92 6.74 9.91
C GLN A 64 -8.40 7.44 11.18
N LEU A 65 -7.51 8.04 11.96
CA LEU A 65 -7.87 8.84 13.14
C LEU A 65 -8.80 10.03 12.80
N LEU A 66 -8.67 10.59 11.59
CA LEU A 66 -9.58 11.65 11.12
C LEU A 66 -10.95 11.12 10.67
N ASN A 67 -11.04 9.86 10.26
CA ASN A 67 -12.27 9.27 9.70
C ASN A 67 -13.07 8.45 10.73
N ASP A 68 -12.42 7.94 11.77
CA ASP A 68 -13.05 7.11 12.80
C ASP A 68 -13.28 7.90 14.10
N HIS A 69 -14.31 7.52 14.85
CA HIS A 69 -14.56 8.05 16.18
C HIS A 69 -13.83 7.20 17.24
N GLY A 70 -12.91 7.83 17.98
CA GLY A 70 -12.18 7.24 19.10
C GLY A 70 -10.87 6.55 18.68
N ASP A 71 -9.76 7.09 19.17
CA ASP A 71 -8.39 6.74 18.75
C ASP A 71 -8.07 5.25 18.89
N GLU A 72 -8.41 4.66 20.03
CA GLU A 72 -8.14 3.23 20.30
C GLU A 72 -8.84 2.31 19.29
N LYS A 73 -10.09 2.64 18.95
CA LYS A 73 -10.88 1.86 17.99
C LYS A 73 -10.32 2.02 16.58
N ALA A 74 -9.99 3.25 16.19
CA ALA A 74 -9.41 3.57 14.89
C ALA A 74 -8.12 2.78 14.63
N ILE A 75 -7.20 2.82 15.61
CA ILE A 75 -5.91 2.10 15.56
C ILE A 75 -6.15 0.59 15.48
N ALA A 76 -7.03 0.04 16.32
CA ALA A 76 -7.36 -1.38 16.31
C ALA A 76 -8.00 -1.84 14.98
N THR A 77 -8.70 -0.94 14.27
CA THR A 77 -9.31 -1.23 12.97
C THR A 77 -8.36 -1.06 11.78
N CYS A 78 -7.29 -0.25 11.88
CA CYS A 78 -6.28 -0.13 10.82
C CYS A 78 -5.74 -1.50 10.40
N ALA A 79 -5.34 -2.32 11.38
CA ALA A 79 -4.81 -3.66 11.16
C ALA A 79 -5.82 -4.65 10.54
N LYS A 80 -7.11 -4.30 10.48
CA LYS A 80 -8.15 -5.10 9.83
C LYS A 80 -8.44 -4.66 8.40
N ARG A 81 -8.03 -3.45 8.02
CA ARG A 81 -8.34 -2.82 6.73
C ARG A 81 -7.24 -3.06 5.69
N TYR A 82 -5.99 -3.05 6.13
CA TYR A 82 -4.84 -3.28 5.27
C TYR A 82 -3.68 -3.91 6.05
N THR A 83 -2.78 -4.55 5.31
CA THR A 83 -1.45 -4.95 5.80
C THR A 83 -0.42 -4.14 5.03
N LEU A 84 0.53 -3.53 5.74
CA LEU A 84 1.58 -2.72 5.13
C LEU A 84 2.90 -3.49 5.14
N HIS A 85 3.50 -3.65 3.97
CA HIS A 85 4.72 -4.41 3.72
C HIS A 85 5.82 -3.47 3.21
N GLY A 86 6.92 -3.39 3.94
CA GLY A 86 8.14 -2.75 3.44
C GLY A 86 8.89 -3.72 2.53
N VAL A 87 9.22 -3.30 1.31
CA VAL A 87 9.96 -4.12 0.34
C VAL A 87 11.40 -3.64 0.16
N LEU A 88 12.30 -4.59 -0.05
CA LEU A 88 13.73 -4.34 -0.27
C LEU A 88 14.12 -4.72 -1.70
N GLU A 89 15.20 -4.14 -2.21
CA GLU A 89 15.76 -4.54 -3.50
C GLU A 89 16.10 -6.05 -3.53
N LYS A 90 15.93 -6.66 -4.71
CA LYS A 90 16.20 -8.09 -4.97
C LYS A 90 15.31 -9.04 -4.18
N GLN A 91 14.32 -8.52 -3.46
CA GLN A 91 13.27 -9.35 -2.89
C GLN A 91 12.36 -9.85 -4.02
N THR A 92 11.88 -11.09 -3.86
CA THR A 92 10.82 -11.65 -4.69
C THR A 92 9.60 -11.92 -3.81
N ILE A 93 8.42 -11.54 -4.28
CA ILE A 93 7.14 -11.80 -3.62
C ILE A 93 6.35 -12.76 -4.48
N GLU A 94 6.12 -13.96 -3.97
CA GLU A 94 5.22 -14.93 -4.60
C GLU A 94 3.77 -14.48 -4.37
N LEU A 95 3.02 -14.24 -5.45
CA LEU A 95 1.62 -13.82 -5.37
C LEU A 95 0.67 -15.02 -5.39
N ASP A 96 0.97 -15.97 -6.27
CA ASP A 96 0.32 -17.27 -6.43
C ASP A 96 1.25 -18.22 -7.20
N ASP A 97 0.79 -19.43 -7.52
CA ASP A 97 1.60 -20.46 -8.20
C ASP A 97 2.05 -20.07 -9.63
N SER A 98 1.53 -18.97 -10.19
CA SER A 98 1.77 -18.53 -11.57
C SER A 98 2.44 -17.16 -11.67
N TYR A 99 2.43 -16.36 -10.60
CA TYR A 99 2.93 -14.99 -10.62
C TYR A 99 3.80 -14.66 -9.41
N SER A 100 4.95 -14.04 -9.68
CA SER A 100 5.82 -13.46 -8.68
C SER A 100 6.16 -12.01 -9.05
N VAL A 101 6.65 -11.25 -8.07
CA VAL A 101 7.08 -9.87 -8.27
C VAL A 101 8.51 -9.72 -7.81
N GLU A 102 9.41 -9.33 -8.71
CA GLU A 102 10.78 -8.95 -8.35
C GLU A 102 10.85 -7.44 -8.10
N ILE A 103 11.50 -7.07 -6.98
CA ILE A 103 11.68 -5.68 -6.58
C ILE A 103 13.06 -5.20 -7.02
N ILE A 104 13.08 -4.13 -7.82
CA ILE A 104 14.32 -3.49 -8.27
C ILE A 104 14.46 -2.10 -7.68
N ASN A 105 15.69 -1.70 -7.33
CA ASN A 105 15.97 -0.36 -6.86
C ASN A 105 15.87 0.66 -8.02
N CYS A 106 15.31 1.84 -7.77
CA CYS A 106 15.19 2.92 -8.75
C CYS A 106 15.76 4.23 -8.20
N HIS A 107 16.59 4.91 -8.98
CA HIS A 107 17.14 6.21 -8.58
C HIS A 107 16.09 7.32 -8.73
N HIS A 108 15.76 7.99 -7.63
CA HIS A 108 14.78 9.06 -7.57
C HIS A 108 15.04 10.02 -6.40
N THR A 109 14.25 11.09 -6.26
CA THR A 109 14.38 12.09 -5.19
C THR A 109 13.94 11.60 -3.81
N VAL A 110 13.26 10.46 -3.74
CA VAL A 110 12.82 9.75 -2.53
C VAL A 110 13.07 8.25 -2.71
N PRO A 111 13.03 7.42 -1.64
CA PRO A 111 13.12 5.97 -1.80
C PRO A 111 12.10 5.47 -2.82
N CYS A 112 12.60 4.75 -3.83
CA CYS A 112 11.84 4.37 -5.00
C CYS A 112 12.24 2.96 -5.46
N VAL A 113 11.23 2.15 -5.75
CA VAL A 113 11.40 0.80 -6.27
C VAL A 113 10.57 0.60 -7.53
N GLY A 114 11.03 -0.29 -8.39
CA GLY A 114 10.26 -0.85 -9.49
C GLY A 114 9.76 -2.25 -9.15
N TYR A 115 8.63 -2.63 -9.76
CA TYR A 115 8.02 -3.95 -9.62
C TYR A 115 8.00 -4.63 -10.99
N VAL A 116 8.64 -5.79 -11.09
CA VAL A 116 8.64 -6.63 -12.30
C VAL A 116 7.67 -7.78 -12.08
N PHE A 117 6.57 -7.80 -12.84
CA PHE A 117 5.48 -8.78 -12.77
C PHE A 117 5.62 -9.89 -13.82
#